data_AF-A0A2P8H4H1-F1
#
_entry.id   AF-A0A2P8H4H1-F1
#
_cell.length_a   1.000
_cell.length_b   1.000
_cell.length_c   1.000
_cell.angle_alpha   90.00
_cell.angle_beta   90.00
_cell.angle_gamma   90.00
#
_symmetry.space_group_name_H-M   'P 1'
#
loop_
_entity.id
_entity.type
_entity.pdbx_description
1 polymer ?
#
loop_
_entity_poly.entity_id
_entity_poly.type
_entity_poly.pdbx_seq_one_letter_code
_entity_poly.pdbx_strand_id
1 'polypeptide(L)'
;MFEMIPPELLLVVTSIGAVFMGIFVMVMRTKSAKKPASVKKIVLPPLFMSTGALMFIFPFFRVHPMQIFEALVVGMIFSTVLIWTSKFEIRDGDIYLKQSKAFVFILIGLLVVRLVGKAVLSTSVDIGELGGMFWILAFGMIVPWRIAMYIQYKKLADKTKSAVPS
;
A
#
# COMPACT_ATOMS: atom_id res chain seq x y z
N MET A 1 -14.80 17.59 -26.33
CA MET A 1 -13.33 17.72 -26.48
C MET A 1 -12.57 16.41 -26.19
N PHE A 2 -13.17 15.38 -25.57
CA PHE A 2 -12.53 14.07 -25.33
C PHE A 2 -12.83 13.00 -26.40
N GLU A 3 -13.63 13.30 -27.42
CA GLU A 3 -14.06 12.35 -28.45
C GLU A 3 -13.11 12.21 -29.67
N MET A 4 -12.07 13.04 -29.78
CA MET A 4 -11.11 13.00 -30.91
C MET A 4 -9.79 12.26 -30.60
N ILE A 5 -9.67 11.61 -29.44
CA ILE A 5 -8.43 10.92 -29.07
C ILE A 5 -8.57 9.44 -29.44
N PRO A 6 -7.68 8.88 -30.29
CA PRO A 6 -7.69 7.46 -30.61
C PRO A 6 -7.67 6.62 -29.32
N PRO A 7 -8.50 5.58 -29.18
CA PRO A 7 -8.53 4.73 -27.98
C PRO A 7 -7.16 4.16 -27.60
N GLU A 8 -6.35 3.86 -28.61
CA GLU A 8 -4.98 3.37 -28.47
C GLU A 8 -4.05 4.41 -27.81
N LEU A 9 -4.21 5.68 -28.18
CA LEU A 9 -3.42 6.78 -27.63
C LEU A 9 -3.80 7.07 -26.17
N LEU A 10 -5.08 6.93 -25.83
CA LEU A 10 -5.60 7.08 -24.46
C LEU A 10 -5.09 5.95 -23.55
N LEU A 11 -5.03 4.71 -24.07
CA LEU A 11 -4.43 3.57 -23.38
C LEU A 11 -2.92 3.75 -23.14
N VAL A 12 -2.19 4.25 -24.13
CA VAL A 12 -0.74 4.50 -24.00
C VAL A 12 -0.47 5.61 -22.98
N VAL A 13 -1.17 6.74 -23.05
CA VAL A 13 -0.99 7.87 -22.12
C VAL A 13 -1.33 7.47 -20.68
N THR A 14 -2.44 6.75 -20.45
CA THR A 14 -2.82 6.31 -19.11
C THR A 14 -1.86 5.26 -18.53
N SER A 15 -1.32 4.38 -19.38
CA SER A 15 -0.34 3.36 -18.95
C SER A 15 1.02 3.99 -18.60
N ILE A 16 1.50 4.92 -19.42
CA ILE A 16 2.74 5.67 -19.15
C ILE A 16 2.59 6.49 -17.87
N GLY A 17 1.47 7.18 -17.68
CA GLY A 17 1.17 7.93 -16.48
C GLY A 17 1.18 7.06 -15.22
N ALA A 18 0.59 5.86 -15.29
CA ALA A 18 0.59 4.91 -14.18
C ALA A 18 2.01 4.42 -13.81
N VAL A 19 2.85 4.12 -14.80
CA VAL A 19 4.24 3.72 -14.59
C VAL A 19 5.07 4.86 -13.98
N PHE A 20 4.94 6.08 -14.51
CA PHE A 20 5.62 7.26 -13.97
C PHE A 20 5.23 7.52 -12.51
N MET A 21 3.94 7.44 -12.19
CA MET A 21 3.45 7.64 -10.82
C MET A 21 3.95 6.53 -9.89
N GLY A 22 4.00 5.28 -10.36
CA GLY A 22 4.59 4.16 -9.63
C GLY A 22 6.08 4.37 -9.31
N ILE A 23 6.88 4.81 -10.28
CA ILE A 23 8.30 5.14 -10.09
C ILE A 23 8.47 6.31 -9.12
N PHE A 24 7.68 7.38 -9.29
CA PHE A 24 7.74 8.57 -8.43
C PHE A 24 7.44 8.23 -6.96
N VAL A 25 6.39 7.45 -6.71
CA VAL A 25 6.03 6.97 -5.37
C VAL A 25 7.17 6.12 -4.78
N MET A 26 7.81 5.28 -5.59
CA MET A 26 8.96 4.48 -5.16
C MET A 26 10.14 5.37 -4.72
N VAL A 27 10.47 6.39 -5.51
CA VAL A 27 11.57 7.34 -5.20
C VAL A 27 11.27 8.18 -3.95
N MET A 28 10.05 8.70 -3.80
CA MET A 28 9.63 9.42 -2.60
C MET A 28 9.76 8.55 -1.35
N ARG A 29 9.38 7.27 -1.47
CA ARG A 29 9.44 6.32 -0.36
C ARG A 29 10.89 6.03 0.06
N THR A 30 11.82 5.96 -0.88
CA THR A 30 13.26 5.78 -0.59
C THR A 30 13.85 6.98 0.13
N LYS A 31 13.45 8.22 -0.20
CA LYS A 31 13.89 9.43 0.51
C LYS A 31 13.35 9.51 1.94
N SER A 32 12.11 9.07 2.17
CA SER A 32 11.49 9.06 3.51
C SER A 32 12.12 8.04 4.47
N ALA A 33 12.80 7.00 3.93
CA ALA A 33 13.50 5.97 4.68
C ALA A 33 14.71 6.47 5.48
N LYS A 34 15.35 7.56 5.03
CA LYS A 34 16.58 8.11 5.62
C LYS A 34 16.32 8.97 6.86
N LYS A 35 15.06 9.17 7.25
CA LYS A 35 14.67 9.96 8.41
C LYS A 35 14.33 9.04 9.57
N PRO A 36 14.58 9.44 10.83
CA PRO A 36 14.23 8.64 12.00
C PRO A 36 12.75 8.25 11.96
N ALA A 37 12.47 7.01 12.36
CA ALA A 37 11.11 6.50 12.41
C ALA A 37 10.36 7.28 13.49
N SER A 38 9.18 7.80 13.15
CA SER A 38 8.32 8.45 14.15
C SER A 38 6.96 7.80 14.14
N VAL A 39 6.31 7.76 15.30
CA VAL A 39 4.95 7.24 15.47
C VAL A 39 4.00 7.86 14.44
N LYS A 40 4.09 9.18 14.23
CA LYS A 40 3.30 9.90 13.23
C LYS A 40 3.46 9.28 11.84
N LYS A 41 4.68 9.00 11.38
CA LYS A 41 4.93 8.41 10.04
C LYS A 41 4.43 6.97 9.89
N ILE A 42 4.31 6.22 10.99
CA ILE A 42 3.82 4.83 10.98
C ILE A 42 2.29 4.79 10.86
N VAL A 43 1.58 5.67 11.58
CA VAL A 43 0.11 5.70 11.67
C VAL A 43 -0.55 6.50 10.56
N LEU A 44 0.15 7.48 9.99
CA LEU A 44 -0.39 8.39 8.99
C LEU A 44 -0.85 7.70 7.68
N PRO A 45 -0.18 6.67 7.13
CA PRO A 45 -0.62 6.04 5.89
C PRO A 45 -1.98 5.31 5.98
N PRO A 46 -2.27 4.48 7.01
CA PRO A 46 -3.60 3.90 7.19
C PRO A 46 -4.71 4.95 7.32
N LEU A 47 -4.43 6.07 7.99
CA LEU A 47 -5.39 7.16 8.16
C LEU A 47 -5.74 7.79 6.80
N PHE A 48 -4.74 8.09 5.96
CA PHE A 48 -5.00 8.59 4.61
C PHE A 48 -5.63 7.54 3.69
N MET A 49 -5.38 6.25 3.91
CA MET A 49 -6.09 5.23 3.14
C MET A 49 -7.56 5.11 3.55
N SER A 50 -7.89 5.30 4.84
CA SER A 50 -9.29 5.25 5.30
C SER A 50 -10.18 6.34 4.68
N THR A 51 -9.65 7.52 4.35
CA THR A 51 -10.42 8.54 3.61
C THR A 51 -10.73 8.09 2.18
N GLY A 52 -9.91 7.21 1.60
CA GLY A 52 -10.18 6.57 0.31
C GLY A 52 -11.39 5.63 0.34
N ALA A 53 -11.85 5.17 1.51
CA ALA A 53 -13.06 4.35 1.64
C ALA A 53 -14.33 5.07 1.16
N LEU A 54 -14.32 6.40 1.09
CA LEU A 54 -15.42 7.20 0.55
C LEU A 54 -15.77 6.83 -0.90
N MET A 55 -14.85 6.19 -1.64
CA MET A 55 -15.14 5.73 -3.00
C MET A 55 -16.29 4.71 -3.06
N PHE A 56 -16.52 3.92 -2.00
CA PHE A 56 -17.62 2.94 -1.94
C PHE A 56 -19.03 3.55 -1.81
N ILE A 57 -19.11 4.86 -1.56
CA ILE A 57 -20.39 5.59 -1.62
C ILE A 57 -20.93 5.54 -3.04
N PHE A 58 -20.06 5.59 -4.05
CA PHE A 58 -20.46 5.51 -5.45
C PHE A 58 -20.74 4.05 -5.84
N PRO A 59 -21.88 3.76 -6.50
CA PRO A 59 -22.26 2.40 -6.88
C PRO A 59 -21.25 1.73 -7.80
N PHE A 60 -20.51 2.53 -8.59
CA PHE A 60 -19.45 2.06 -9.49
C PHE A 60 -18.33 1.28 -8.78
N PHE A 61 -18.03 1.58 -7.51
CA PHE A 61 -16.94 0.91 -6.76
C PHE A 61 -17.45 -0.16 -5.78
N ARG A 62 -18.76 -0.48 -5.80
CA ARG A 62 -19.30 -1.49 -4.89
C ARG A 62 -18.82 -2.87 -5.30
N VAL A 63 -18.34 -3.62 -4.32
CA VAL A 63 -17.77 -4.95 -4.49
C VAL A 63 -18.71 -5.95 -3.85
N HIS A 64 -18.88 -7.12 -4.49
CA HIS A 64 -19.68 -8.19 -3.91
C HIS A 64 -19.13 -8.62 -2.53
N PRO A 65 -19.97 -8.79 -1.48
CA PRO A 65 -19.49 -9.09 -0.12
C PRO A 65 -18.53 -10.28 -0.02
N MET A 66 -18.72 -11.32 -0.83
CA MET A 66 -17.81 -12.46 -0.90
C MET A 66 -16.39 -12.05 -1.32
N GLN A 67 -16.28 -11.19 -2.35
CA GLN A 67 -15.00 -10.70 -2.85
C GLN A 67 -14.33 -9.74 -1.84
N ILE A 68 -15.13 -8.99 -1.05
CA ILE A 68 -14.59 -8.17 0.06
C ILE A 68 -13.87 -9.07 1.06
N PHE A 69 -14.50 -10.18 1.45
CA PHE A 69 -13.91 -11.13 2.39
C PHE A 69 -12.62 -11.75 1.83
N GLU A 70 -12.65 -12.23 0.59
CA GLU A 70 -11.47 -12.79 -0.09
C GLU A 70 -10.31 -11.78 -0.17
N ALA A 71 -10.58 -10.56 -0.66
CA ALA A 71 -9.58 -9.51 -0.79
C ALA A 71 -8.98 -9.11 0.57
N LEU A 72 -9.80 -9.07 1.62
CA LEU A 72 -9.36 -8.75 2.97
C LEU A 72 -8.49 -9.87 3.57
N VAL A 73 -8.87 -11.14 3.40
CA VAL A 73 -8.06 -12.30 3.82
C VAL A 73 -6.73 -12.33 3.10
N VAL A 74 -6.72 -12.16 1.77
CA VAL A 74 -5.48 -12.10 0.98
C VAL A 74 -4.61 -10.93 1.42
N GLY A 75 -5.21 -9.75 1.67
CA GLY A 75 -4.50 -8.58 2.20
C GLY A 75 -3.82 -8.88 3.55
N MET A 76 -4.52 -9.55 4.47
CA MET A 76 -3.94 -9.95 5.75
C MET A 76 -2.78 -10.94 5.60
N ILE A 77 -2.88 -11.91 4.69
CA ILE A 77 -1.78 -12.86 4.39
C ILE A 77 -0.53 -12.10 3.91
N PHE A 78 -0.69 -11.16 2.98
CA PHE A 78 0.41 -10.31 2.54
C PHE A 78 0.97 -9.43 3.66
N SER A 79 0.11 -8.99 4.59
CA SER A 79 0.53 -8.26 5.78
C SER A 79 1.52 -9.06 6.63
N THR A 80 1.29 -10.35 6.81
CA THR A 80 2.19 -11.23 7.57
C THR A 80 3.59 -11.29 6.96
N VAL A 81 3.68 -11.39 5.62
CA VAL A 81 4.96 -11.36 4.89
C VAL A 81 5.67 -10.01 5.06
N LEU A 82 4.91 -8.90 5.03
CA LEU A 82 5.43 -7.55 5.26
C LEU A 82 5.97 -7.37 6.68
N ILE A 83 5.25 -7.87 7.68
CA ILE A 83 5.68 -7.83 9.09
C ILE A 83 6.98 -8.61 9.26
N TRP A 84 7.06 -9.83 8.72
CA TRP A 84 8.24 -10.67 8.84
C TRP A 84 9.50 -10.07 8.19
N THR A 85 9.32 -9.37 7.07
CA THR A 85 10.41 -8.73 6.34
C THR A 85 10.77 -7.34 6.85
N SER A 86 9.96 -6.75 7.73
CA SER A 86 10.22 -5.43 8.32
C SER A 86 11.06 -5.57 9.57
N LYS A 87 12.23 -4.93 9.58
CA LYS A 87 13.13 -4.90 10.74
C LYS A 87 13.38 -3.46 11.16
N PHE A 88 13.57 -3.24 12.45
CA PHE A 88 14.04 -1.98 12.98
C PHE A 88 15.54 -2.11 13.29
N GLU A 89 16.29 -1.06 12.95
CA GLU A 89 17.72 -0.96 13.26
C GLU A 89 17.93 0.26 14.15
N ILE A 90 18.68 0.09 15.23
CA ILE A 90 19.09 1.21 16.10
C ILE A 90 20.40 1.75 15.54
N ARG A 91 20.44 3.04 15.22
CA ARG A 91 21.65 3.71 14.73
C ARG A 91 21.78 5.04 15.46
N ASP A 92 22.94 5.27 16.08
CA ASP A 92 23.27 6.51 16.79
C ASP A 92 22.23 6.91 17.86
N GLY A 93 21.65 5.93 18.57
CA GLY A 93 20.63 6.14 19.60
C GLY A 93 19.19 6.33 19.07
N ASP A 94 19.03 6.47 17.75
CA ASP A 94 17.73 6.62 17.09
C ASP A 94 17.23 5.31 16.45
N ILE A 95 15.91 5.11 16.47
CA ILE A 95 15.26 3.93 15.87
C ILE A 95 14.96 4.23 14.39
N TYR A 96 15.64 3.50 13.50
CA TYR A 96 15.42 3.56 12.06
C TYR A 96 14.60 2.35 11.59
N LEU A 97 13.75 2.59 10.61
CA LEU A 97 12.99 1.54 9.94
C LEU A 97 13.78 1.01 8.75
N LYS A 98 14.19 -0.26 8.79
CA LYS A 98 14.70 -0.96 7.61
C LYS A 98 13.50 -1.25 6.70
N GLN A 99 13.50 -0.66 5.51
CA GLN A 99 12.42 -0.87 4.56
C GLN A 99 12.33 -2.34 4.14
N SER A 100 11.13 -2.91 4.24
CA SER A 100 10.84 -4.21 3.64
C SER A 100 10.90 -4.09 2.12
N LYS A 101 11.83 -4.83 1.49
CA LYS A 101 11.89 -5.01 0.03
C LYS A 101 10.63 -5.70 -0.50
N ALA A 102 9.95 -6.51 0.33
CA ALA A 102 8.72 -7.20 -0.04
C ALA A 102 7.57 -6.23 -0.33
N PHE A 103 7.55 -5.04 0.28
CA PHE A 103 6.56 -4.04 -0.07
C PHE A 103 6.65 -3.58 -1.52
N VAL A 104 7.86 -3.39 -2.04
CA VAL A 104 8.06 -3.00 -3.44
C VAL A 104 7.63 -4.13 -4.37
N PHE A 105 7.96 -5.37 -4.02
CA PHE A 105 7.55 -6.55 -4.78
C PHE A 105 6.02 -6.71 -4.81
N ILE A 106 5.34 -6.52 -3.67
CA ILE A 106 3.87 -6.57 -3.57
C ILE A 106 3.23 -5.44 -4.40
N LEU A 107 3.77 -4.22 -4.35
CA LEU A 107 3.27 -3.11 -5.16
C LEU A 107 3.39 -3.39 -6.66
N ILE A 108 4.56 -3.86 -7.10
CA ILE A 108 4.80 -4.20 -8.51
C ILE A 108 3.89 -5.37 -8.92
N GLY A 109 3.79 -6.40 -8.09
CA GLY A 109 2.88 -7.53 -8.31
C GLY A 109 1.43 -7.09 -8.45
N LEU A 110 0.94 -6.20 -7.57
CA LEU A 110 -0.40 -5.62 -7.68
C LEU A 110 -0.59 -4.85 -9.00
N LEU A 111 0.42 -4.07 -9.41
CA LEU A 111 0.37 -3.27 -10.62
C LEU A 111 0.33 -4.17 -11.86
N VAL A 112 1.12 -5.25 -11.89
CA VAL A 112 1.11 -6.25 -12.96
C VAL A 112 -0.22 -7.00 -13.00
N VAL A 113 -0.71 -7.51 -11.87
CA VAL A 113 -2.03 -8.16 -11.78
C VAL A 113 -3.14 -7.21 -12.24
N ARG A 114 -3.03 -5.92 -11.93
CA ARG A 114 -3.98 -4.90 -12.39
C ARG A 114 -3.92 -4.68 -13.91
N LEU A 115 -2.73 -4.61 -14.50
CA LEU A 115 -2.56 -4.44 -15.95
C LEU A 115 -3.04 -5.67 -16.72
N VAL A 116 -2.69 -6.86 -16.25
CA VAL A 116 -3.12 -8.14 -16.83
C VAL A 116 -4.62 -8.35 -16.63
N GLY A 117 -5.14 -8.08 -15.43
CA GLY A 117 -6.56 -8.15 -15.13
C GLY A 117 -7.37 -7.20 -16.02
N LYS A 118 -6.91 -5.96 -16.22
CA LYS A 118 -7.52 -5.05 -17.21
C LYS A 118 -7.47 -5.63 -18.62
N ALA A 119 -6.33 -6.19 -19.06
CA ALA A 119 -6.18 -6.72 -20.42
C ALA A 119 -7.04 -7.98 -20.68
N VAL A 120 -7.23 -8.84 -19.68
CA VAL A 120 -7.93 -10.13 -19.83
C VAL A 120 -9.40 -10.05 -19.44
N LEU A 121 -9.77 -9.25 -18.43
CA LEU A 121 -11.16 -9.13 -17.92
C LEU A 121 -11.93 -7.91 -18.44
N SER A 122 -11.40 -7.15 -19.41
CA SER A 122 -12.08 -5.96 -19.98
C SER A 122 -13.51 -6.19 -20.49
N THR A 123 -13.95 -7.45 -20.62
CA THR A 123 -15.30 -7.84 -21.08
C THR A 123 -16.21 -8.41 -19.99
N SER A 124 -15.75 -8.65 -18.75
CA SER A 124 -16.56 -9.38 -17.73
C SER A 124 -16.64 -8.75 -16.34
N VAL A 125 -15.71 -7.89 -15.93
CA VAL A 125 -15.72 -7.26 -14.59
C VAL A 125 -15.61 -5.74 -14.71
N ASP A 126 -16.49 -5.04 -14.00
CA ASP A 126 -16.55 -3.58 -14.03
C ASP A 126 -15.25 -2.98 -13.46
N ILE A 127 -14.70 -1.98 -14.14
CA ILE A 127 -13.39 -1.39 -13.81
C ILE A 127 -13.41 -0.77 -12.41
N GLY A 128 -14.59 -0.31 -11.98
CA GLY A 128 -14.82 0.22 -10.64
C GLY A 128 -14.79 -0.84 -9.54
N GLU A 129 -15.40 -2.00 -9.76
CA GLU A 129 -15.41 -3.12 -8.81
C GLU A 129 -13.98 -3.63 -8.57
N LEU A 130 -13.21 -3.81 -9.64
CA LEU A 130 -11.78 -4.13 -9.57
C LEU A 130 -11.00 -3.11 -8.72
N GLY A 131 -11.24 -1.81 -8.95
CA GLY A 131 -10.65 -0.73 -8.14
C GLY A 131 -11.00 -0.84 -6.66
N GLY A 132 -12.25 -1.17 -6.35
CA GLY A 132 -12.76 -1.47 -5.02
C GLY A 132 -12.01 -2.61 -4.33
N MET A 133 -11.89 -3.75 -5.02
CA MET A 133 -11.18 -4.94 -4.51
C MET A 133 -9.72 -4.63 -4.20
N PHE A 134 -9.03 -3.92 -5.11
CA PHE A 134 -7.63 -3.55 -4.91
C PHE A 134 -7.44 -2.66 -3.69
N TRP A 135 -8.36 -1.72 -3.44
CA TRP A 135 -8.30 -0.90 -2.24
C TRP A 135 -8.54 -1.74 -0.99
N ILE A 136 -9.49 -2.67 -0.99
CA ILE A 136 -9.78 -3.54 0.18
C ILE A 136 -8.56 -4.39 0.51
N LEU A 137 -7.94 -5.00 -0.51
CA LEU A 137 -6.71 -5.75 -0.36
C LEU A 137 -5.59 -4.85 0.20
N ALA A 138 -5.43 -3.65 -0.38
CA ALA A 138 -4.42 -2.69 0.06
C ALA A 138 -4.63 -2.23 1.52
N PHE A 139 -5.88 -2.04 1.91
CA PHE A 139 -6.26 -1.67 3.27
C PHE A 139 -6.03 -2.83 4.25
N GLY A 140 -6.46 -4.03 3.87
CA GLY A 140 -6.24 -5.27 4.63
C GLY A 140 -4.77 -5.61 4.83
N MET A 141 -3.89 -5.25 3.88
CA MET A 141 -2.45 -5.41 4.07
C MET A 141 -1.81 -4.32 4.93
N ILE A 142 -2.20 -3.05 4.77
CA ILE A 142 -1.48 -1.92 5.38
C ILE A 142 -1.79 -1.78 6.87
N VAL A 143 -3.04 -2.04 7.28
CA VAL A 143 -3.50 -1.82 8.65
C VAL A 143 -2.77 -2.74 9.64
N PRO A 144 -2.77 -4.08 9.48
CA PRO A 144 -2.11 -4.96 10.43
C PRO A 144 -0.59 -4.75 10.44
N TRP A 145 0.00 -4.49 9.26
CA TRP A 145 1.43 -4.25 9.11
C TRP A 145 1.88 -3.00 9.86
N ARG A 146 1.16 -1.88 9.72
CA ARG A 146 1.50 -0.63 10.44
C ARG A 146 1.26 -0.74 11.93
N ILE A 147 0.23 -1.45 12.37
CA ILE A 147 0.00 -1.74 13.80
C ILE A 147 1.16 -2.55 14.37
N ALA A 148 1.58 -3.63 13.71
CA ALA A 148 2.70 -4.45 14.15
C ALA A 148 4.00 -3.64 14.23
N MET A 149 4.25 -2.77 13.24
CA MET A 149 5.40 -1.86 13.27
C MET A 149 5.34 -0.87 14.44
N TYR A 150 4.17 -0.32 14.75
CA TYR A 150 3.99 0.59 15.89
C TYR A 150 4.29 -0.12 17.22
N ILE A 151 3.81 -1.35 17.39
CA ILE A 151 4.08 -2.17 18.58
C ILE A 151 5.58 -2.47 18.71
N GLN A 152 6.24 -2.86 17.61
CA GLN A 152 7.68 -3.10 17.59
C GLN A 152 8.48 -1.84 17.94
N TYR A 153 8.10 -0.69 17.36
CA TYR A 153 8.73 0.61 17.65
C TYR A 153 8.60 0.95 19.14
N LYS A 154 7.41 0.81 19.73
CA LYS A 154 7.18 1.12 21.15
C LYS A 154 8.01 0.20 22.06
N LYS A 155 8.04 -1.10 21.78
CA LYS A 155 8.87 -2.08 22.51
C LYS A 155 10.37 -1.74 22.47
N LEU A 156 10.87 -1.28 21.32
CA LEU A 156 12.26 -0.84 21.17
C LEU A 156 12.52 0.47 21.91
N ALA A 157 11.61 1.44 21.82
CA ALA A 157 11.73 2.71 22.52
C ALA A 157 11.74 2.54 24.05
N ASP A 158 10.89 1.65 24.58
CA ASP A 158 10.84 1.32 26.00
C ASP A 158 12.13 0.62 26.47
N LYS A 159 12.71 -0.26 25.64
CA LYS A 159 14.03 -0.89 25.91
C LYS A 159 15.18 0.11 25.89
N THR A 160 15.20 1.07 24.96
CA THR A 160 16.25 2.10 24.90
C THR A 160 16.15 3.06 26.09
N LYS A 161 14.94 3.46 26.51
CA LYS A 161 14.73 4.29 27.71
C LYS A 161 15.13 3.60 29.02
N SER A 162 15.01 2.28 29.10
CA SER A 162 15.38 1.51 30.30
C SER A 162 16.87 1.16 30.37
N ALA A 163 17.61 1.31 29.27
CA ALA A 163 19.05 1.05 29.20
C ALA A 163 19.94 2.29 29.47
N VAL A 164 19.35 3.49 29.57
CA VAL A 164 20.05 4.72 29.97
C VAL A 164 19.56 5.09 31.37
N PRO A 165 20.35 4.86 32.44
CA PRO A 165 20.00 5.37 33.76
C PRO A 165 20.08 6.91 33.68
N SER A 166 18.97 7.54 34.08
CA SER A 166 18.82 8.99 34.26
C SER A 166 19.83 9.56 35.24
#